data_AF-A0A367YH96-F1
#
_entry.id   AF-A0A367YH96-F1
#
_cell.length_a   1.000
_cell.length_b   1.000
_cell.length_c   1.000
_cell.angle_alpha   90.00
_cell.angle_beta   90.00
_cell.angle_gamma   90.00
#
_symmetry.space_group_name_H-M   'P 1'
#
loop_
_entity.id
_entity.type
_entity.pdbx_description
1 polymer ?
#
loop_
_entity_poly.entity_id
_entity_poly.type
_entity_poly.pdbx_seq_one_letter_code
_entity_poly.pdbx_strand_id
1 'polypeptide(L)'
;MSNPLKEILTPPQFQQCVSFYEADQKLDHAERVWLANQLQTISLKTNIAGYTAGMIGFTLPTMYYGWKGIRPTPLFIVQRPFISLILGFGTLIAGGNLTAKYLYNQAKKENYADKNIADAWKTFEFPFLNFFTYYYTRTAAFPIFIIRDPRTCTYLAEKQNPHFAEALNLGQTDSTGKEHPLSVWDKVRINHGFSPSDPSK
;
A
#
# COMPACT_ATOMS: atom_id res chain seq x y z
N MET A 1 -6.01 -14.06 29.71
CA MET A 1 -5.69 -14.48 28.33
C MET A 1 -4.52 -13.64 27.86
N SER A 2 -3.49 -14.25 27.27
CA SER A 2 -2.32 -13.55 26.73
C SER A 2 -2.70 -12.87 25.41
N ASN A 3 -2.12 -11.69 25.13
CA ASN A 3 -2.35 -10.97 23.89
C ASN A 3 -1.53 -11.66 22.78
N PRO A 4 -2.16 -12.17 21.71
CA PRO A 4 -1.49 -12.93 20.66
C PRO A 4 -0.37 -12.14 19.98
N LEU A 5 -0.52 -10.81 19.83
CA LEU A 5 0.49 -9.97 19.21
C LEU A 5 1.76 -9.89 20.07
N LYS A 6 1.65 -10.00 21.39
CA LYS A 6 2.81 -10.03 22.29
C LYS A 6 3.57 -11.36 22.25
N GLU A 7 2.97 -12.41 21.70
CA GLU A 7 3.61 -13.72 21.52
C GLU A 7 4.44 -13.78 20.23
N ILE A 8 4.05 -12.99 19.22
CA ILE A 8 4.69 -12.96 17.88
C ILE A 8 5.67 -11.78 17.77
N LEU A 9 5.28 -10.61 18.28
CA LEU A 9 6.06 -9.39 18.13
C LEU A 9 7.04 -9.21 19.27
N THR A 10 8.21 -8.66 18.95
CA THR A 10 9.13 -8.17 19.98
C THR A 10 8.50 -6.99 20.74
N PRO A 11 8.88 -6.73 22.01
CA PRO A 11 8.39 -5.58 22.76
C PRO A 11 8.47 -4.21 22.03
N PRO A 12 9.57 -3.85 21.33
CA PRO A 12 9.62 -2.59 20.59
C PRO A 12 8.66 -2.56 19.40
N GLN A 13 8.49 -3.66 18.67
CA GLN A 13 7.53 -3.74 17.56
C GLN A 13 6.09 -3.60 18.07
N PHE A 14 5.75 -4.24 19.19
CA PHE A 14 4.44 -4.09 19.80
C PHE A 14 4.18 -2.63 20.23
N GLN A 15 5.17 -1.99 20.85
CA GLN A 15 5.06 -0.58 21.24
C GLN A 15 4.92 0.35 20.03
N GLN A 16 5.53 0.02 18.90
CA GLN A 16 5.39 0.76 17.66
C GLN A 16 3.98 0.62 17.06
N CYS A 17 3.38 -0.57 17.10
CA CYS A 17 1.98 -0.75 16.68
C CYS A 17 1.03 0.09 17.56
N VAL A 18 1.30 0.13 18.87
CA VAL A 18 0.56 0.95 19.82
C VAL A 18 0.70 2.44 19.52
N SER A 19 1.92 2.93 19.30
CA SER A 19 2.15 4.35 19.02
C SER A 19 1.55 4.79 17.68
N PHE A 20 1.60 3.93 16.66
CA PHE A 20 0.87 4.13 15.42
C PHE A 20 -0.64 4.23 15.65
N TYR A 21 -1.22 3.28 16.40
CA TYR A 21 -2.66 3.30 16.72
C TYR A 21 -3.05 4.60 17.44
N GLU A 22 -2.31 5.00 18.46
CA GLU A 22 -2.60 6.23 19.22
C GLU A 22 -2.47 7.51 18.39
N ALA A 23 -1.57 7.54 17.40
CA ALA A 23 -1.47 8.65 16.47
C ALA A 23 -2.62 8.64 15.45
N ASP A 24 -2.97 7.47 14.91
CA ASP A 24 -4.03 7.31 13.92
C ASP A 24 -5.43 7.63 14.48
N GLN A 25 -5.70 7.29 15.75
CA GLN A 25 -6.99 7.61 16.39
C GLN A 25 -7.24 9.11 16.57
N LYS A 26 -6.20 9.95 16.49
CA LYS A 26 -6.34 11.41 16.57
C LYS A 26 -6.70 12.03 15.24
N LEU A 27 -6.58 11.28 14.14
CA LEU A 27 -6.84 11.79 12.80
C LEU A 27 -8.33 11.78 12.46
N ASP A 28 -8.82 12.93 12.01
CA ASP A 28 -10.10 13.07 11.36
C ASP A 28 -10.07 12.52 9.91
N HIS A 29 -11.23 12.54 9.26
CA HIS A 29 -11.35 12.04 7.89
C HIS A 29 -10.59 12.89 6.86
N ALA A 30 -10.56 14.23 7.02
CA ALA A 30 -9.89 15.13 6.09
C ALA A 30 -8.37 14.96 6.15
N GLU A 31 -7.81 14.81 7.35
CA GLU A 31 -6.41 14.52 7.62
C GLU A 31 -6.01 13.16 7.03
N ARG A 32 -6.88 12.14 7.13
CA ARG A 32 -6.66 10.82 6.50
C ARG A 32 -6.64 10.91 4.97
N VAL A 33 -7.57 11.66 4.36
CA VAL A 33 -7.57 11.92 2.90
C VAL A 33 -6.30 12.64 2.49
N TRP A 34 -5.85 13.63 3.28
CA TRP A 34 -4.63 14.36 3.02
C TRP A 34 -3.39 13.44 3.07
N LEU A 35 -3.28 12.61 4.11
CA LEU A 35 -2.21 11.61 4.23
C LEU A 35 -2.24 10.61 3.08
N ALA A 36 -3.42 10.13 2.69
CA ALA A 36 -3.57 9.23 1.55
C ALA A 36 -3.05 9.87 0.26
N ASN A 37 -3.45 11.10 -0.03
CA ASN A 37 -3.00 11.83 -1.23
C ASN A 37 -1.49 12.07 -1.22
N GLN A 38 -0.92 12.42 -0.07
CA GLN A 38 0.53 12.62 0.05
C GLN A 38 1.31 11.33 -0.17
N LEU A 39 0.89 10.23 0.48
CA LEU A 39 1.52 8.91 0.34
C LEU A 39 1.38 8.35 -1.08
N GLN A 40 0.22 8.53 -1.73
CA GLN A 40 0.02 8.20 -3.14
C GLN A 40 0.92 9.03 -4.06
N THR A 41 1.08 10.32 -3.79
CA THR A 41 1.98 11.20 -4.55
C THR A 41 3.43 10.74 -4.43
N ILE A 42 3.87 10.36 -3.22
CA ILE A 42 5.21 9.78 -3.02
C ILE A 42 5.34 8.48 -3.81
N SER A 43 4.35 7.58 -3.72
CA SER A 43 4.34 6.31 -4.46
C SER A 43 4.43 6.53 -5.98
N LEU A 44 3.65 7.47 -6.52
CA LEU A 44 3.68 7.81 -7.94
C LEU A 44 5.04 8.36 -8.38
N LYS A 45 5.59 9.34 -7.63
CA LYS A 45 6.92 9.92 -7.93
C LYS A 45 8.02 8.87 -7.87
N THR A 46 7.96 7.98 -6.88
CA THR A 46 8.88 6.83 -6.75
C THR A 46 8.77 5.89 -7.95
N ASN A 47 7.56 5.54 -8.37
CA ASN A 47 7.36 4.64 -9.51
C ASN A 47 7.86 5.28 -10.81
N ILE A 48 7.56 6.56 -11.05
CA ILE A 48 8.06 7.29 -12.22
C ILE A 48 9.59 7.32 -12.25
N ALA A 49 10.23 7.62 -11.12
CA ALA A 49 11.69 7.64 -11.01
C ALA A 49 12.30 6.24 -11.23
N GLY A 50 11.70 5.20 -10.62
CA GLY A 50 12.11 3.81 -10.81
C GLY A 50 11.98 3.36 -12.27
N TYR A 51 10.85 3.60 -12.92
CA TYR A 51 10.66 3.26 -14.33
C TYR A 51 11.62 4.03 -15.25
N THR A 52 11.85 5.31 -14.98
CA THR A 52 12.80 6.12 -15.75
C THR A 52 14.23 5.59 -15.61
N ALA A 53 14.67 5.33 -14.38
CA ALA A 53 15.98 4.74 -14.11
C ALA A 53 16.10 3.35 -14.74
N GLY A 54 15.05 2.54 -14.69
CA GLY A 54 14.97 1.22 -15.30
C GLY A 54 15.11 1.26 -16.82
N MET A 55 14.40 2.18 -17.48
CA MET A 55 14.53 2.38 -18.92
C MET A 55 15.94 2.80 -19.31
N ILE A 56 16.55 3.75 -18.58
CA ILE A 56 17.93 4.18 -18.83
C ILE A 56 18.91 3.00 -18.66
N GLY A 57 18.79 2.24 -17.57
CA GLY A 57 19.62 1.07 -17.31
C GLY A 57 19.48 0.00 -18.40
N PHE A 58 18.24 -0.24 -18.85
CA PHE A 58 17.95 -1.17 -19.93
C PHE A 58 18.54 -0.74 -21.27
N THR A 59 18.48 0.55 -21.60
CA THR A 59 19.03 1.06 -22.87
C THR A 59 20.54 1.27 -22.83
N LEU A 60 21.17 1.27 -21.65
CA LEU A 60 22.57 1.64 -21.47
C LEU A 60 23.55 0.81 -22.31
N PRO A 61 23.45 -0.53 -22.40
CA PRO A 61 24.35 -1.30 -23.27
C PRO A 61 24.16 -0.91 -24.75
N THR A 62 22.91 -0.73 -25.18
CA THR A 62 22.60 -0.34 -26.56
C THR A 62 23.18 1.03 -26.91
N MET A 63 23.07 2.00 -26.00
CA MET A 63 23.70 3.32 -26.17
C MET A 63 25.22 3.23 -26.22
N TYR A 64 25.84 2.48 -25.31
CA TYR A 64 27.30 2.31 -25.23
C TYR A 64 27.88 1.68 -26.50
N TYR A 65 27.28 0.58 -26.97
CA TYR A 65 27.73 -0.12 -28.18
C TYR A 65 27.37 0.65 -29.45
N GLY A 66 26.23 1.36 -29.47
CA GLY A 66 25.85 2.26 -30.56
C GLY A 66 26.87 3.38 -30.76
N TRP A 67 27.39 3.97 -29.67
CA TRP A 67 28.47 4.96 -29.76
C TRP A 67 29.79 4.36 -30.29
N LYS A 68 30.04 3.07 -30.04
CA LYS A 68 31.15 2.32 -30.65
C LYS A 68 30.87 1.83 -32.08
N GLY A 69 29.76 2.23 -32.68
CA GLY A 69 29.36 1.83 -34.04
C GLY A 69 28.84 0.40 -34.16
N ILE A 70 28.65 -0.32 -33.05
CA ILE A 70 28.15 -1.69 -33.03
C ILE A 70 26.62 -1.65 -32.96
N ARG A 71 25.95 -2.22 -33.97
CA ARG A 71 24.49 -2.28 -34.05
C ARG A 71 23.94 -3.59 -33.44
N PRO A 72 22.70 -3.59 -32.92
CA PRO A 72 22.03 -4.80 -32.47
C PRO A 72 21.95 -5.86 -33.57
N THR A 73 21.93 -7.13 -33.19
CA THR A 73 21.68 -8.22 -34.13
C THR A 73 20.23 -8.16 -34.63
N PRO A 74 19.93 -8.58 -35.87
CA PRO A 74 18.58 -8.47 -36.44
C PRO A 74 17.47 -9.17 -35.62
N LEU A 75 17.84 -10.18 -34.82
CA LEU A 75 16.93 -10.90 -33.92
C LEU A 75 16.52 -10.12 -32.66
N PHE A 76 17.30 -9.12 -32.24
CA PHE A 76 17.05 -8.39 -31.00
C PHE A 76 17.15 -6.88 -31.21
N ILE A 77 16.11 -6.15 -30.82
CA ILE A 77 16.07 -4.68 -30.92
C ILE A 77 17.10 -4.01 -29.99
N VAL A 78 17.53 -4.72 -28.93
CA VAL A 78 18.46 -4.25 -27.91
C VAL A 78 19.76 -5.04 -27.90
N GLN A 79 20.87 -4.33 -27.70
CA GLN A 79 22.19 -4.91 -27.57
C GLN A 79 22.32 -5.63 -26.22
N ARG A 80 22.82 -6.86 -26.23
CA ARG A 80 23.04 -7.71 -25.03
C ARG A 80 21.78 -7.77 -24.13
N PRO A 81 20.70 -8.42 -24.59
CA PRO A 81 19.39 -8.35 -23.94
C PRO A 81 19.40 -8.77 -22.46
N PHE A 82 20.18 -9.79 -22.08
CA PHE A 82 20.27 -10.21 -20.66
C PHE A 82 20.97 -9.17 -19.77
N ILE A 83 22.04 -8.53 -20.25
CA ILE A 83 22.73 -7.48 -19.48
C ILE A 83 21.84 -6.25 -19.36
N SER A 84 21.19 -5.86 -20.46
CA SER A 84 20.20 -4.79 -20.48
C SER A 84 19.07 -5.06 -19.48
N LEU A 85 18.57 -6.30 -19.42
CA LEU A 85 17.53 -6.69 -18.46
C LEU A 85 18.02 -6.58 -17.00
N ILE A 86 19.21 -7.11 -16.69
CA ILE A 86 19.80 -7.01 -15.34
C ILE A 86 19.99 -5.55 -14.93
N LEU A 87 20.56 -4.73 -15.82
CA LEU A 87 20.76 -3.32 -15.55
C LEU A 87 19.43 -2.59 -15.40
N GLY A 88 18.45 -2.87 -16.25
CA GLY A 88 17.13 -2.26 -16.17
C GLY A 88 16.41 -2.56 -14.85
N PHE A 89 16.37 -3.82 -14.41
CA PHE A 89 15.79 -4.15 -13.11
C PHE A 89 16.61 -3.59 -11.95
N GLY A 90 17.95 -3.65 -12.03
CA GLY A 90 18.84 -3.13 -11.00
C GLY A 90 18.66 -1.62 -10.79
N THR A 91 18.65 -0.84 -11.87
CA THR A 91 18.45 0.61 -11.79
C THR A 91 17.01 0.97 -11.45
N LEU A 92 16.01 0.16 -11.82
CA LEU A 92 14.63 0.35 -11.40
C LEU A 92 14.49 0.25 -9.89
N ILE A 93 14.99 -0.84 -9.30
CA ILE A 93 14.90 -1.08 -7.85
C ILE A 93 15.71 -0.02 -7.10
N ALA A 94 16.94 0.27 -7.55
CA ALA A 94 17.80 1.25 -6.92
C ALA A 94 17.22 2.67 -7.02
N GLY A 95 16.81 3.10 -8.22
CA GLY A 95 16.21 4.41 -8.46
C GLY A 95 14.92 4.60 -7.65
N GLY A 96 14.03 3.60 -7.67
CA GLY A 96 12.81 3.61 -6.87
C GLY A 96 13.09 3.72 -5.37
N ASN A 97 13.97 2.87 -4.81
CA ASN A 97 14.28 2.90 -3.37
C ASN A 97 14.98 4.20 -2.94
N LEU A 98 15.90 4.72 -3.75
CA LEU A 98 16.59 5.99 -3.46
C LEU A 98 15.61 7.17 -3.45
N THR A 99 14.76 7.28 -4.47
CA THR A 99 13.75 8.33 -4.54
C THR A 99 12.72 8.20 -3.44
N ALA A 100 12.24 6.99 -3.14
CA ALA A 100 11.31 6.76 -2.03
C ALA A 100 11.92 7.19 -0.70
N LYS A 101 13.17 6.81 -0.42
CA LYS A 101 13.85 7.17 0.83
C LYS A 101 14.08 8.68 0.95
N TYR A 102 14.42 9.33 -0.16
CA TYR A 102 14.54 10.79 -0.22
C TYR A 102 13.21 11.48 0.10
N LEU A 103 12.14 11.13 -0.62
CA LEU A 103 10.81 11.73 -0.44
C LEU A 103 10.23 11.45 0.96
N TYR A 104 10.41 10.23 1.48
CA TYR A 104 10.03 9.87 2.84
C TYR A 104 10.75 10.73 3.88
N ASN A 105 12.08 10.89 3.75
CA ASN A 105 12.86 11.71 4.68
C ASN A 105 12.50 13.20 4.57
N GLN A 106 12.12 13.65 3.38
CA GLN A 106 11.63 15.01 3.16
C GLN A 106 10.31 15.23 3.88
N ALA A 107 9.33 14.34 3.69
CA ALA A 107 8.04 14.40 4.39
C ALA A 107 8.22 14.33 5.92
N LYS A 108 9.06 13.44 6.42
CA LYS A 108 9.29 13.29 7.87
C LYS A 108 9.94 14.53 8.53
N LYS A 109 10.63 15.37 7.76
CA LYS A 109 11.27 16.61 8.23
C LYS A 109 10.41 17.85 8.00
N GLU A 110 9.26 17.70 7.36
CA GLU A 110 8.37 18.80 7.04
C GLU A 110 7.68 19.31 8.31
N ASN A 111 7.59 20.63 8.46
CA ASN A 111 6.87 21.25 9.56
C ASN A 111 5.40 21.37 9.19
N TYR A 112 4.63 20.29 9.42
CA TYR A 112 3.19 20.30 9.22
C TYR A 112 2.52 21.30 10.18
N ALA A 113 1.58 22.09 9.65
CA ALA A 113 0.76 22.98 10.46
C ALA A 113 -0.12 22.18 11.44
N ASP A 114 -0.58 21.01 11.00
CA ASP A 114 -1.33 20.09 11.84
C ASP A 114 -0.41 19.15 12.62
N LYS A 115 -0.56 19.16 13.95
CA LYS A 115 0.21 18.32 14.86
C LYS A 115 -0.18 16.84 14.74
N ASN A 116 -1.44 16.51 14.45
CA ASN A 116 -1.87 15.11 14.35
C ASN A 116 -1.24 14.42 13.14
N ILE A 117 -1.18 15.14 12.01
CA ILE A 117 -0.49 14.70 10.79
C ILE A 117 1.00 14.49 11.07
N ALA A 118 1.65 15.44 11.77
CA ALA A 118 3.05 15.32 12.15
C ALA A 118 3.31 14.12 13.06
N ASP A 119 2.43 13.88 14.04
CA ASP A 119 2.53 12.77 14.97
C ASP A 119 2.32 11.41 14.26
N ALA A 120 1.40 11.33 13.29
CA ALA A 120 1.23 10.15 12.43
C ALA A 120 2.51 9.86 11.62
N TRP A 121 3.09 10.87 10.97
CA TRP A 121 4.34 10.71 10.20
C TRP A 121 5.53 10.22 11.02
N LYS A 122 5.59 10.54 12.32
CA LYS A 122 6.65 10.03 13.20
C LYS A 122 6.60 8.51 13.34
N THR A 123 5.38 7.94 13.33
CA THR A 123 5.14 6.50 13.49
C THR A 123 5.39 5.70 12.22
N PHE A 124 5.43 6.35 11.05
CA PHE A 124 5.72 5.66 9.80
C PHE A 124 7.18 5.23 9.74
N GLU A 125 7.37 4.05 9.19
CA GLU A 125 8.66 3.47 8.88
C GLU A 125 8.81 3.24 7.38
N PHE A 126 9.99 3.56 6.88
CA PHE A 126 10.28 3.49 5.45
C PHE A 126 10.02 2.11 4.82
N PRO A 127 10.43 0.96 5.42
CA PRO A 127 10.18 -0.36 4.83
C PRO A 127 8.69 -0.67 4.63
N PHE A 128 7.81 -0.05 5.42
CA PHE A 128 6.37 -0.28 5.40
C PHE A 128 5.58 0.85 4.71
N LEU A 129 6.26 1.74 3.98
CA LEU A 129 5.61 2.90 3.36
C LEU A 129 4.44 2.51 2.44
N ASN A 130 4.59 1.44 1.67
CA ASN A 130 3.51 0.92 0.81
C ASN A 130 2.29 0.44 1.60
N PHE A 131 2.51 -0.16 2.77
CA PHE A 131 1.42 -0.55 3.66
C PHE A 131 0.65 0.68 4.14
N PHE A 132 1.35 1.73 4.57
CA PHE A 132 0.69 2.99 4.98
C PHE A 132 -0.05 3.64 3.82
N THR A 133 0.53 3.68 2.62
CA THR A 133 -0.16 4.19 1.42
C THR A 133 -1.48 3.46 1.18
N TYR A 134 -1.46 2.13 1.24
CA TYR A 134 -2.67 1.33 1.08
C TYR A 134 -3.66 1.57 2.22
N TYR A 135 -3.18 1.53 3.48
CA TYR A 135 -4.01 1.73 4.67
C TYR A 135 -4.75 3.07 4.64
N TYR A 136 -4.05 4.18 4.41
CA TYR A 136 -4.69 5.51 4.37
C TYR A 136 -5.59 5.67 3.15
N THR A 137 -5.24 5.09 2.00
CA THR A 137 -6.15 5.09 0.84
C THR A 137 -7.47 4.38 1.15
N ARG A 138 -7.41 3.25 1.85
CA ARG A 138 -8.60 2.46 2.21
C ARG A 138 -9.41 3.12 3.31
N THR A 139 -8.76 3.62 4.37
CA THR A 139 -9.45 4.27 5.50
C THR A 139 -10.01 5.64 5.17
N ALA A 140 -9.38 6.35 4.23
CA ALA A 140 -9.95 7.58 3.65
C ALA A 140 -11.24 7.29 2.88
N ALA A 141 -11.34 6.20 2.12
CA ALA A 141 -12.58 5.83 1.45
C ALA A 141 -13.63 5.24 2.41
N PHE A 142 -13.17 4.46 3.39
CA PHE A 142 -14.02 3.64 4.25
C PHE A 142 -13.48 3.62 5.69
N PRO A 143 -14.12 4.35 6.63
CA PRO A 143 -13.68 4.41 8.03
C PRO A 143 -13.72 3.05 8.76
N ILE A 144 -14.48 2.08 8.27
CA ILE A 144 -14.59 0.73 8.86
C ILE A 144 -13.26 -0.05 8.85
N PHE A 145 -12.29 0.37 8.05
CA PHE A 145 -10.98 -0.27 7.92
C PHE A 145 -9.95 0.22 8.94
N ILE A 146 -10.33 1.13 9.85
CA ILE A 146 -9.43 1.64 10.89
C ILE A 146 -8.98 0.47 11.78
N ILE A 147 -7.67 0.39 12.04
CA ILE A 147 -7.08 -0.69 12.83
C ILE A 147 -7.58 -0.61 14.28
N ARG A 148 -7.90 -1.77 14.85
CA ARG A 148 -8.32 -1.91 16.25
C ARG A 148 -7.12 -1.80 17.21
N ASP A 149 -7.39 -1.46 18.47
CA ASP A 149 -6.34 -1.33 19.48
C ASP A 149 -5.53 -2.65 19.62
N PRO A 150 -4.22 -2.65 19.31
CA PRO A 150 -3.38 -3.85 19.42
C PRO A 150 -3.31 -4.40 20.85
N ARG A 151 -3.58 -3.60 21.89
CA ARG A 151 -3.62 -4.04 23.30
C ARG A 151 -4.79 -4.98 23.59
N THR A 152 -5.88 -4.83 22.85
CA THR A 152 -7.14 -5.57 23.04
C THR A 152 -7.25 -6.79 22.12
N CYS A 153 -6.21 -7.08 21.33
CA CYS A 153 -6.21 -8.23 20.44
C CYS A 153 -6.39 -9.53 21.24
N THR A 154 -7.33 -10.38 20.80
CA THR A 154 -7.61 -11.69 21.42
C THR A 154 -7.88 -12.74 20.34
N TYR A 155 -7.43 -13.98 20.57
CA TYR A 155 -7.57 -15.12 19.65
C TYR A 155 -9.02 -15.46 19.27
N LEU A 156 -10.02 -14.99 20.02
CA LEU A 156 -11.43 -15.31 19.77
C LEU A 156 -11.94 -14.76 18.43
N ALA A 157 -11.38 -13.66 17.93
CA ALA A 157 -11.81 -13.07 16.66
C ALA A 157 -11.35 -13.87 15.42
N GLU A 158 -10.25 -14.62 15.53
CA GLU A 158 -9.60 -15.30 14.39
C GLU A 158 -10.08 -16.75 14.22
N LYS A 159 -10.49 -17.42 15.31
CA LYS A 159 -11.06 -18.78 15.24
C LYS A 159 -12.51 -18.84 14.75
N GLN A 160 -13.24 -17.72 14.74
CA GLN A 160 -14.64 -17.70 14.38
C GLN A 160 -14.91 -17.42 12.90
N ASN A 161 -13.94 -16.87 12.14
CA ASN A 161 -14.15 -16.51 10.74
C ASN A 161 -12.98 -16.99 9.87
N PRO A 162 -13.18 -17.99 8.98
CA PRO A 162 -12.14 -18.52 8.10
C PRO A 162 -11.73 -17.55 6.98
N HIS A 163 -12.48 -16.46 6.77
CA HIS A 163 -12.21 -15.45 5.74
C HIS A 163 -11.86 -14.08 6.35
N PHE A 164 -10.71 -13.53 5.94
CA PHE A 164 -10.17 -12.22 6.37
C PHE A 164 -11.18 -11.05 6.20
N ALA A 165 -12.00 -11.07 5.15
CA ALA A 165 -13.02 -10.05 4.90
C ALA A 165 -14.19 -10.10 5.90
N GLU A 166 -14.54 -11.30 6.38
CA GLU A 166 -15.62 -11.57 7.34
C GLU A 166 -15.16 -11.25 8.77
N ALA A 167 -13.90 -11.57 9.10
CA ALA A 167 -13.26 -11.19 10.37
C ALA A 167 -13.19 -9.65 10.59
N LEU A 168 -13.15 -8.89 9.50
CA LEU A 168 -13.04 -7.42 9.50
C LEU A 168 -14.37 -6.70 9.25
N ASN A 169 -15.50 -7.42 9.08
CA ASN A 169 -16.81 -6.83 8.72
C ASN A 169 -16.76 -6.00 7.41
N LEU A 170 -15.94 -6.40 6.44
CA LEU A 170 -15.71 -5.67 5.19
C LEU A 170 -16.54 -6.17 4.01
N GLY A 171 -17.47 -7.09 4.27
CA GLY A 171 -18.43 -7.62 3.31
C GLY A 171 -19.34 -8.61 4.01
N GLN A 172 -20.63 -8.62 3.66
CA GLN A 172 -21.54 -9.69 4.10
C GLN A 172 -21.42 -10.86 3.13
N THR A 173 -21.06 -12.02 3.65
CA THR A 173 -21.31 -13.32 3.04
C THR A 173 -22.61 -13.85 3.61
N ASP A 174 -23.71 -13.73 2.87
CA ASP A 174 -24.96 -14.37 3.30
C ASP A 174 -24.99 -15.80 2.78
N SER A 175 -24.67 -16.75 3.66
CA SER A 175 -24.95 -18.18 3.44
C SER A 175 -26.28 -18.60 4.08
N THR A 176 -27.14 -17.64 4.45
CA THR A 176 -28.35 -17.89 5.24
C THR A 176 -29.65 -17.35 4.63
N GLY A 177 -29.74 -17.20 3.30
CA GLY A 177 -31.00 -17.30 2.55
C GLY A 177 -32.22 -16.55 3.12
N LYS A 178 -32.05 -15.39 3.76
CA LYS A 178 -33.14 -14.56 4.26
C LYS A 178 -33.07 -13.19 3.62
N GLU A 179 -34.20 -12.72 3.10
CA GLU A 179 -34.32 -11.43 2.44
C GLU A 179 -33.95 -10.29 3.40
N HIS A 180 -32.75 -9.73 3.21
CA HIS A 180 -32.34 -8.51 3.87
C HIS A 180 -32.72 -7.27 3.04
N PRO A 181 -33.09 -6.15 3.69
CA PRO A 181 -33.35 -4.90 3.00
C PRO A 181 -32.08 -4.43 2.27
N LEU A 182 -32.20 -4.25 0.94
CA LEU A 182 -31.09 -3.91 0.04
C LEU A 182 -30.24 -2.74 0.54
N SER A 183 -28.92 -2.96 0.61
CA SER A 183 -27.94 -1.91 0.90
C SER A 183 -27.96 -0.85 -0.20
N VAL A 184 -27.49 0.37 0.11
CA VAL A 184 -27.33 1.46 -0.88
C VAL A 184 -26.51 1.00 -2.07
N TRP A 185 -25.49 0.17 -1.84
CA TRP A 185 -24.63 -0.39 -2.90
C TRP A 185 -25.30 -1.49 -3.73
N ASP A 186 -26.28 -2.20 -3.17
CA ASP A 186 -27.08 -3.18 -3.93
C ASP A 186 -28.04 -2.46 -4.87
N LYS A 187 -28.63 -1.35 -4.41
CA LYS A 187 -29.47 -0.48 -5.25
C LYS A 187 -28.67 0.11 -6.41
N VAL A 188 -27.42 0.52 -6.16
CA VAL A 188 -26.53 1.00 -7.22
C VAL A 188 -26.21 -0.11 -8.21
N ARG A 189 -25.89 -1.33 -7.77
CA ARG A 189 -25.60 -2.46 -8.67
C ARG A 189 -26.81 -2.90 -9.50
N ILE A 190 -27.99 -2.93 -8.91
CA ILE A 190 -29.26 -3.20 -9.62
C ILE A 190 -29.49 -2.14 -10.71
N ASN A 191 -29.27 -0.86 -10.40
CA ASN A 191 -29.39 0.22 -11.39
C ASN A 191 -28.40 0.10 -12.55
N HIS A 192 -27.30 -0.64 -12.37
CA HIS A 192 -26.29 -0.89 -13.40
C HIS A 192 -26.42 -2.29 -14.02
N GLY A 193 -27.52 -3.00 -13.76
CA GLY A 193 -27.85 -4.28 -14.39
C GLY A 193 -27.21 -5.52 -13.75
N PHE A 194 -26.65 -5.42 -12.55
CA PHE A 194 -26.04 -6.54 -11.83
C PHE A 194 -26.96 -7.06 -10.72
N SER A 195 -27.18 -8.38 -10.67
CA SER A 195 -27.96 -9.03 -9.61
C SER A 195 -27.12 -9.21 -8.33
N PRO A 196 -27.62 -8.83 -7.15
CA PRO A 196 -26.88 -8.97 -5.88
C PRO A 196 -26.80 -10.41 -5.34
N SER A 197 -27.42 -11.40 -6.00
CA SER A 197 -27.51 -12.77 -5.50
C SER A 197 -27.05 -13.86 -6.49
N ASP A 198 -26.19 -13.54 -7.45
CA ASP A 198 -25.70 -14.53 -8.43
C ASP A 198 -24.21 -14.86 -8.20
N PRO A 199 -23.87 -15.93 -7.46
CA PRO A 199 -22.49 -16.38 -7.29
C PRO A 199 -21.94 -17.16 -8.50
N SER A 200 -22.69 -17.25 -9.61
CA SER A 200 -22.22 -17.90 -10.83
C SER A 200 -22.44 -17.03 -12.08
N LYS A 201 -21.52 -16.08 -12.27
CA LYS A 201 -20.90 -15.75 -13.56
C LYS A 201 -19.59 -15.00 -13.33
#